data_AF-A0A9E1HZF1-F1
#
_entry.id   AF-A0A9E1HZF1-F1
#
_cell.length_a   1.000
_cell.length_b   1.000
_cell.length_c   1.000
_cell.angle_alpha   90.00
_cell.angle_beta   90.00
_cell.angle_gamma   90.00
#
_symmetry.space_group_name_H-M   'P 1'
#
loop_
_entity.id
_entity.type
_entity.pdbx_description
1 polymer ?
#
loop_
_entity_poly.entity_id
_entity_poly.type
_entity_poly.pdbx_seq_one_letter_code
_entity_poly.pdbx_strand_id
1 'polypeptide(L)'
;MPNNILKDFFYGNINPNEKQFDRNSEYGKAAAGLADEEEKLRSMLDQEAATVLDKMICLQAAIAGMTAEEYFIDGLRTGFRLALAILDEEE
;
A
#
# COMPACT_ATOMS: atom_id res chain seq x y z
N MET A 1 -10.81 -24.34 -4.37
CA MET A 1 -9.75 -24.64 -5.36
C MET A 1 -8.46 -24.08 -4.81
N PRO A 2 -7.31 -24.76 -4.90
CA PRO A 2 -6.06 -24.13 -4.49
C PRO A 2 -5.84 -22.89 -5.38
N ASN A 3 -5.68 -21.72 -4.77
CA ASN A 3 -5.40 -20.47 -5.48
C ASN A 3 -4.13 -20.67 -6.31
N ASN A 4 -4.29 -20.71 -7.62
CA ASN A 4 -3.16 -20.81 -8.54
C ASN A 4 -2.74 -19.40 -8.93
N ILE A 5 -1.76 -18.88 -8.21
CA ILE A 5 -1.19 -17.54 -8.42
C ILE A 5 -0.78 -17.29 -9.88
N LEU A 6 -0.40 -18.31 -10.64
CA LEU A 6 -0.06 -18.17 -12.07
C LEU A 6 -1.29 -17.89 -12.95
N LYS A 7 -2.45 -18.46 -12.61
CA LYS A 7 -3.70 -18.13 -13.30
C LYS A 7 -4.15 -16.72 -12.95
N ASP A 8 -4.05 -16.33 -11.69
CA ASP A 8 -4.39 -14.98 -11.27
C ASP A 8 -3.48 -13.94 -11.93
N PHE A 9 -2.20 -14.24 -12.08
CA PHE A 9 -1.30 -13.43 -12.88
C PHE A 9 -1.72 -13.38 -14.36
N PHE A 10 -2.00 -14.53 -14.98
CA PHE A 10 -2.38 -14.61 -16.40
C PHE A 10 -3.65 -13.79 -16.72
N TYR A 11 -4.64 -13.80 -15.82
CA TYR A 11 -5.87 -13.03 -16.00
C TYR A 11 -5.80 -11.59 -15.45
N GLY A 12 -4.68 -11.17 -14.86
CA GLY A 12 -4.52 -9.84 -14.28
C GLY A 12 -5.29 -9.61 -12.97
N ASN A 13 -5.61 -10.69 -12.24
CA ASN A 13 -6.31 -10.63 -10.95
C ASN A 13 -5.39 -10.22 -9.79
N ILE A 14 -4.08 -10.13 -10.00
CA ILE A 14 -3.13 -9.68 -8.99
C ILE A 14 -2.94 -8.17 -9.13
N ASN A 15 -3.54 -7.42 -8.22
CA ASN A 15 -3.35 -5.97 -8.12
C ASN A 15 -2.76 -5.61 -6.75
N PRO A 16 -1.42 -5.53 -6.62
CA PRO A 16 -0.76 -5.28 -5.33
C PRO A 16 -1.12 -3.93 -4.70
N ASN A 17 -1.51 -2.95 -5.53
CA ASN A 17 -1.88 -1.61 -5.09
C ASN A 17 -3.29 -1.56 -4.48
N GLU A 18 -4.20 -2.44 -4.90
CA GLU A 18 -5.59 -2.50 -4.39
C GLU A 18 -5.73 -3.39 -3.15
N LYS A 19 -4.68 -3.48 -2.33
CA LYS A 19 -4.68 -4.37 -1.17
C LYS A 19 -5.84 -4.02 -0.23
N GLN A 20 -6.80 -4.93 -0.14
CA GLN A 20 -7.86 -4.84 0.84
C GLN A 20 -7.29 -5.11 2.24
N PHE A 21 -7.74 -4.32 3.21
CA PHE A 21 -7.44 -4.54 4.62
C PHE A 21 -8.73 -4.81 5.38
N ASP A 22 -8.64 -5.61 6.44
CA ASP A 22 -9.74 -5.76 7.39
C ASP A 22 -9.91 -4.45 8.16
N ARG A 23 -11.12 -3.88 8.12
CA ARG A 23 -11.45 -2.64 8.85
C ARG A 23 -11.28 -2.79 10.36
N ASN A 24 -11.40 -4.00 10.89
CA ASN A 24 -11.21 -4.28 12.31
C ASN A 24 -9.74 -4.52 12.69
N SER A 25 -8.83 -4.57 11.71
CA SER A 25 -7.39 -4.66 11.97
C SER A 25 -6.86 -3.37 12.59
N GLU A 26 -5.67 -3.44 13.17
CA GLU A 26 -4.98 -2.26 13.69
C GLU A 26 -4.75 -1.21 12.59
N TYR A 27 -4.48 -1.64 11.36
CA TYR A 27 -4.40 -0.73 10.21
C TYR A 27 -5.75 -0.05 9.95
N GLY A 28 -6.85 -0.81 9.93
CA GLY A 28 -8.18 -0.26 9.68
C GLY A 28 -8.62 0.76 10.73
N LYS A 29 -8.34 0.48 12.01
CA LYS A 29 -8.60 1.43 13.11
C LYS A 29 -7.74 2.69 13.00
N ALA A 30 -6.45 2.55 12.66
CA ALA A 30 -5.56 3.69 12.46
C ALA A 30 -6.00 4.55 11.27
N ALA A 31 -6.42 3.93 10.17
CA ALA A 31 -6.95 4.63 9.00
C ALA A 31 -8.24 5.39 9.32
N ALA A 32 -9.15 4.79 10.09
CA ALA A 32 -10.36 5.46 10.57
C ALA A 32 -10.01 6.66 11.48
N GLY A 33 -9.13 6.47 12.46
CA GLY A 33 -8.69 7.56 13.34
C GLY A 33 -7.99 8.70 12.61
N LEU A 34 -7.21 8.41 11.55
CA LEU A 34 -6.62 9.43 10.69
C LEU A 34 -7.70 10.27 10.01
N ALA A 35 -8.75 9.63 9.47
CA ALA A 35 -9.85 10.32 8.83
C ALA A 35 -10.65 11.20 9.82
N ASP A 36 -10.91 10.69 11.03
CA ASP A 36 -11.61 11.43 12.07
C ASP A 36 -10.85 12.71 12.49
N GLU A 37 -9.53 12.61 12.69
CA GLU A 37 -8.70 13.78 13.03
C GLU A 37 -8.51 14.73 11.84
N GLU A 38 -8.46 14.23 10.60
CA GLU A 38 -8.45 15.07 9.41
C GLU A 38 -9.73 15.91 9.31
N GLU A 39 -10.91 15.30 9.49
CA GLU A 39 -12.20 16.01 9.46
C GLU A 39 -12.26 17.10 10.52
N LYS A 40 -11.82 16.76 11.75
CA LYS A 40 -11.74 17.72 12.85
C LYS A 40 -10.79 18.88 12.51
N LEU A 41 -9.60 18.59 11.97
CA LEU A 41 -8.65 19.62 11.55
C LEU A 41 -9.27 20.53 10.50
N ARG A 42 -9.92 19.97 9.47
CA ARG A 42 -10.59 20.74 8.41
C ARG A 42 -11.63 21.71 8.95
N SER A 43 -12.38 21.33 9.99
CA SER A 43 -13.39 22.20 10.61
C SER A 43 -12.81 23.47 11.26
N MET A 44 -11.50 23.47 11.56
CA MET A 44 -10.79 24.57 12.20
C MET A 44 -10.05 25.48 11.20
N LEU A 45 -10.01 25.10 9.92
CA LEU A 45 -9.27 25.82 8.88
C LEU A 45 -10.18 26.74 8.07
N ASP A 46 -9.62 27.86 7.62
CA ASP A 46 -10.24 28.64 6.54
C ASP A 46 -10.06 27.94 5.17
N GLN A 47 -10.66 28.52 4.13
CA GLN A 47 -10.66 27.93 2.80
C GLN A 47 -9.26 27.83 2.18
N GLU A 48 -8.38 28.79 2.44
CA GLU A 48 -7.02 28.79 1.89
C GLU A 48 -6.19 27.69 2.55
N ALA A 49 -6.21 27.63 3.88
CA ALA A 49 -5.51 26.60 4.64
C ALA A 49 -6.05 25.19 4.34
N ALA A 50 -7.37 25.02 4.17
CA ALA A 50 -7.97 23.76 3.76
C ALA A 50 -7.46 23.29 2.39
N THR A 51 -7.31 24.23 1.43
CA THR A 51 -6.75 23.93 0.10
C THR A 51 -5.27 23.52 0.18
N VAL A 52 -4.51 24.11 1.09
CA VAL A 52 -3.11 23.70 1.36
C VAL A 52 -3.08 22.30 1.97
N LEU A 53 -3.96 22.00 2.93
CA LEU A 53 -4.09 20.67 3.53
C LEU A 53 -4.41 19.61 2.47
N ASP A 54 -5.36 19.87 1.57
CA ASP A 54 -5.69 18.97 0.46
C ASP A 54 -4.46 18.62 -0.39
N LYS A 55 -3.72 19.64 -0.81
CA LYS A 55 -2.51 19.45 -1.62
C LYS A 55 -1.45 18.65 -0.85
N MET A 56 -1.29 18.94 0.44
CA MET A 56 -0.34 18.23 1.29
C MET A 56 -0.71 16.74 1.40
N ILE A 57 -1.98 16.42 1.65
CA ILE A 57 -2.48 15.04 1.73
C ILE A 57 -2.29 14.32 0.38
N CYS A 58 -2.61 14.97 -0.74
CA CYS A 58 -2.39 14.39 -2.07
C CYS A 58 -0.90 14.07 -2.32
N LEU A 59 0.00 15.00 -1.98
CA LEU A 59 1.44 14.78 -2.12
C LEU A 59 1.94 13.66 -1.19
N GLN A 60 1.47 13.62 0.05
CA GLN A 60 1.81 12.58 1.01
C GLN A 60 1.35 11.20 0.52
N ALA A 61 0.13 11.10 -0.02
CA ALA A 61 -0.42 9.88 -0.58
C ALA A 61 0.38 9.42 -1.82
N ALA A 62 0.78 10.36 -2.69
CA ALA A 62 1.64 10.05 -3.84
C ALA A 62 3.01 9.52 -3.41
N ILE A 63 3.65 10.14 -2.42
CA ILE A 63 4.92 9.67 -1.84
C ILE A 63 4.74 8.26 -1.27
N ALA A 64 3.71 8.04 -0.45
CA ALA A 64 3.43 6.73 0.11
C ALA A 64 3.22 5.66 -0.96
N GLY A 65 2.51 5.99 -2.04
CA GLY A 65 2.31 5.11 -3.20
C GLY A 65 3.62 4.76 -3.90
N MET A 66 4.45 5.75 -4.21
CA MET A 66 5.77 5.53 -4.85
C MET A 66 6.69 4.68 -3.96
N THR A 67 6.75 4.97 -2.65
CA THR A 67 7.53 4.18 -1.70
C THR A 67 7.04 2.74 -1.59
N ALA A 68 5.71 2.53 -1.56
CA ALA A 68 5.13 1.19 -1.53
C ALA A 68 5.43 0.39 -2.81
N GLU A 69 5.40 1.04 -3.97
CA GLU A 69 5.79 0.43 -5.25
C GLU A 69 7.26 0.01 -5.26
N GLU A 70 8.17 0.90 -4.85
CA GLU A 70 9.61 0.60 -4.75
C GLU A 70 9.87 -0.59 -3.82
N TYR A 71 9.27 -0.59 -2.63
CA TYR A 71 9.41 -1.70 -1.69
C TYR A 71 8.81 -3.01 -2.20
N PHE A 72 7.70 -2.95 -2.95
CA PHE A 72 7.15 -4.15 -3.59
C PHE A 72 8.13 -4.73 -4.61
N ILE A 73 8.71 -3.89 -5.48
CA ILE A 73 9.67 -4.31 -6.49
C ILE A 73 10.94 -4.89 -5.84
N ASP A 74 11.49 -4.21 -4.85
CA ASP A 74 12.71 -4.65 -4.16
C ASP A 74 12.48 -5.92 -3.35
N GLY A 75 11.32 -6.03 -2.69
CA GLY A 75 10.89 -7.24 -2.00
C GLY A 75 10.75 -8.43 -2.96
N LEU A 76 10.14 -8.23 -4.12
CA LEU A 76 9.97 -9.27 -5.14
C LEU A 76 11.33 -9.74 -5.68
N ARG A 77 12.20 -8.81 -6.07
CA ARG A 77 13.56 -9.13 -6.53
C ARG A 77 14.35 -9.90 -5.48
N THR A 78 14.26 -9.47 -4.23
CA THR A 78 14.93 -10.13 -3.10
C THR A 78 14.39 -11.55 -2.91
N GLY A 79 13.06 -11.72 -2.95
CA GLY A 79 12.42 -13.04 -2.86
C GLY A 79 12.91 -14.02 -3.93
N PHE A 80 12.99 -13.58 -5.19
CA PHE A 80 13.52 -14.43 -6.28
C PHE A 80 14.99 -14.78 -6.11
N ARG A 81 15.83 -13.84 -5.65
CA ARG A 81 17.25 -14.11 -5.35
C ARG A 81 17.41 -15.16 -4.26
N LEU A 82 16.60 -15.08 -3.19
CA LEU A 82 16.59 -16.07 -2.13
C LEU A 82 16.11 -17.44 -2.64
N ALA A 83 15.04 -17.48 -3.42
CA ALA A 83 14.54 -18.72 -4.00
C ALA A 83 15.58 -19.39 -4.91
N LEU A 84 16.26 -18.63 -5.77
CA LEU A 84 17.35 -19.14 -6.59
C LEU A 84 18.49 -19.67 -5.72
N ALA A 85 18.94 -18.91 -4.70
CA ALA A 85 20.01 -19.35 -3.81
C ALA A 85 19.68 -20.66 -3.06
N ILE A 86 18.42 -20.87 -2.66
CA ILE A 86 17.97 -22.11 -2.01
C ILE A 86 17.95 -23.28 -3.01
N LEU A 87 17.55 -23.03 -4.27
CA LEU A 87 17.48 -24.05 -5.31
C LEU A 87 18.85 -24.38 -5.92
N ASP A 88 19.81 -23.47 -5.78
CA ASP A 88 21.21 -23.58 -6.21
C ASP A 88 22.10 -24.20 -5.12
N GLU A 89 21.50 -24.73 -4.03
CA GLU A 89 22.22 -25.62 -3.12
C GLU A 89 22.66 -26.87 -3.91
N GLU A 90 23.95 -26.86 -4.29
CA GLU A 90 24.67 -27.99 -4.87
C GLU A 90 24.47 -29.25 -4.01
N GLU A 91 24.21 -30.38 -4.68
CA GLU A 91 24.43 -31.72 -4.11
C GLU A 91 25.91 -31.91 -3.72
#